data_AF-A0A847YCA6-F1
#
_entry.id   AF-A0A847YCA6-F1
#
_cell.length_a   1.000
_cell.length_b   1.000
_cell.length_c   1.000
_cell.angle_alpha   90.00
_cell.angle_beta   90.00
_cell.angle_gamma   90.00
#
_symmetry.space_group_name_H-M   'P 1'
#
loop_
_entity.id
_entity.type
_entity.pdbx_description
1 polymer ?
#
loop_
_entity_poly.entity_id
_entity_poly.type
_entity_poly.pdbx_seq_one_letter_code
_entity_poly.pdbx_strand_id
1 'polypeptide(L)' 'MAVSEQEIRKVALLARLELTPEETRLMASQLSRVLEYMELLGGVDTEGVEPL' A
#
# COMPACT_ATOMS: atom_id res chain seq x y z
N MET A 1 2.60 -7.71 5.05
CA MET A 1 1.12 -7.57 5.13
C MET A 1 0.52 -7.79 3.74
N ALA A 2 -0.58 -8.51 3.58
CA ALA A 2 -1.19 -8.75 2.26
C ALA A 2 -2.35 -7.78 2.04
N VAL A 3 -2.34 -7.06 0.91
CA VAL A 3 -3.41 -6.14 0.50
C VAL A 3 -4.43 -6.89 -0.36
N SER A 4 -5.71 -6.72 -0.06
CA SER A 4 -6.81 -7.32 -0.83
C SER A 4 -7.13 -6.54 -2.10
N GLU A 5 -7.73 -7.20 -3.09
CA GLU A 5 -8.22 -6.52 -4.31
C GLU A 5 -9.28 -5.44 -4.01
N GLN A 6 -10.09 -5.62 -2.96
CA GLN A 6 -11.06 -4.62 -2.53
C GLN A 6 -10.38 -3.34 -2.03
N GLU A 7 -9.28 -3.47 -1.28
CA GLU A 7 -8.49 -2.32 -0.83
C GLU A 7 -7.83 -1.61 -2.01
N ILE A 8 -7.28 -2.35 -2.98
CA ILE A 8 -6.74 -1.76 -4.20
C ILE A 8 -7.82 -0.98 -4.97
N ARG A 9 -9.02 -1.53 -5.15
CA ARG A 9 -10.12 -0.83 -5.80
C ARG A 9 -10.54 0.43 -5.06
N LYS A 10 -10.55 0.40 -3.72
CA LYS A 10 -10.85 1.57 -2.89
C LYS A 10 -9.78 2.66 -3.08
N VAL A 11 -8.51 2.30 -3.06
CA VAL A 11 -7.40 3.26 -3.26
C VAL A 11 -7.42 3.81 -4.69
N ALA A 12 -7.67 2.97 -5.69
CA ALA A 12 -7.79 3.39 -7.09
C ALA A 12 -8.93 4.41 -7.26
N LEU A 13 -10.08 4.20 -6.62
CA LEU A 13 -11.18 5.16 -6.62
C LEU A 13 -10.77 6.51 -6.00
N LEU A 14 -10.07 6.50 -4.87
CA LEU A 14 -9.57 7.72 -4.22
C LEU A 14 -8.55 8.46 -5.11
N ALA A 15 -7.71 7.71 -5.82
CA ALA A 15 -6.70 8.22 -6.74
C ALA A 15 -7.26 8.56 -8.14
N ARG A 16 -8.56 8.32 -8.40
CA ARG A 16 -9.22 8.48 -9.71
C ARG A 16 -8.53 7.67 -10.83
N LEU A 17 -8.07 6.47 -10.48
CA LEU A 17 -7.49 5.51 -11.42
C LEU A 17 -8.51 4.44 -11.79
N GLU A 18 -8.64 4.18 -13.08
CA GLU A 18 -9.39 3.03 -13.58
C GLU A 18 -8.41 1.85 -13.75
N LEU A 19 -8.74 0.70 -13.17
CA LEU A 19 -7.94 -0.51 -13.22
C LEU A 19 -8.80 -1.66 -13.72
N THR A 20 -8.27 -2.43 -14.66
CA THR A 20 -8.85 -3.71 -15.07
C THR A 20 -8.74 -4.75 -13.94
N PRO A 21 -9.50 -5.85 -13.99
CA PRO A 21 -9.38 -6.93 -13.02
C PRO A 21 -7.95 -7.51 -12.95
N GLU A 22 -7.27 -7.61 -14.08
CA GLU A 22 -5.90 -8.10 -14.20
C GLU A 22 -4.91 -7.15 -13.53
N GLU A 23 -5.03 -5.85 -13.80
CA GLU A 23 -4.20 -4.81 -13.17
C GLU A 23 -4.45 -4.73 -11.67
N THR A 24 -5.70 -4.92 -11.22
CA THR A 24 -6.05 -4.94 -9.79
C THR A 24 -5.30 -6.06 -9.07
N ARG A 25 -5.29 -7.28 -9.64
CA ARG A 25 -4.56 -8.43 -9.08
C ARG A 25 -3.05 -8.20 -9.05
N LEU A 26 -2.50 -7.66 -10.13
CA LEU A 26 -1.08 -7.33 -10.22
C LEU A 26 -0.69 -6.28 -9.18
N MET A 27 -1.46 -5.20 -9.08
CA MET A 27 -1.24 -4.10 -8.15
C MET A 27 -1.33 -4.56 -6.70
N ALA A 28 -2.26 -5.46 -6.37
CA ALA A 28 -2.36 -6.05 -5.03
C ALA A 28 -1.07 -6.77 -4.62
N SER A 29 -0.49 -7.57 -5.52
CA SER A 29 0.79 -8.23 -5.29
C SER A 29 1.94 -7.24 -5.15
N GLN A 30 2.03 -6.26 -6.05
CA GLN A 30 3.10 -5.26 -6.04
C GLN A 30 3.07 -4.39 -4.79
N LEU A 31 1.89 -3.87 -4.42
CA LEU A 31 1.74 -3.02 -3.25
C LEU A 31 2.01 -3.79 -1.96
N SER A 32 1.61 -5.05 -1.87
CA SER A 32 1.92 -5.90 -0.71
C SER A 32 3.43 -6.01 -0.47
N ARG A 33 4.23 -6.13 -1.54
CA ARG A 33 5.71 -6.15 -1.45
C ARG A 33 6.29 -4.80 -1.01
N VAL A 34 5.72 -3.70 -1.47
CA VAL A 34 6.16 -2.35 -1.06
C VAL A 34 5.87 -2.14 0.43
N LEU A 35 4.67 -2.49 0.90
CA LEU A 35 4.31 -2.37 2.30
C LEU A 35 5.18 -3.27 3.19
N GLU A 36 5.46 -4.50 2.76
CA GLU A 36 6.40 -5.38 3.46
C GLU A 36 7.79 -4.77 3.59
N TYR A 37 8.27 -4.07 2.56
CA TYR A 37 9.53 -3.33 2.65
C TYR A 37 9.44 -2.13 3.60
N MET A 38 8.30 -1.44 3.63
CA MET A 38 8.07 -0.29 4.53
C MET A 38 8.03 -0.70 6.01
N GLU A 39 7.70 -1.95 6.34
CA GLU A 39 7.75 -2.45 7.73
C GLU A 39 9.14 -2.27 8.38
N LEU A 40 10.22 -2.21 7.58
CA LEU A 40 11.57 -1.91 8.07
C LEU A 40 11.63 -0.57 8.81
N LEU A 41 10.80 0.41 8.42
CA LEU A 41 10.74 1.72 9.07
C LEU A 41 10.12 1.64 10.47
N GLY A 42 9.24 0.67 10.73
CA GLY A 42 8.62 0.47 12.05
C GLY A 42 9.60 0.01 13.14
N GLY A 43 10.81 -0.41 12.76
CA GLY A 43 11.88 -0.76 13.70
C GLY A 43 12.68 0.44 14.23
N VAL A 44 12.36 1.65 13.77
CA VAL A 44 13.06 2.88 14.17
C VAL A 44 12.23 3.61 15.23
N ASP A 45 12.88 4.01 16.32
CA ASP A 45 12.24 4.82 17.35
C ASP A 45 12.05 6.26 16.85
N THR A 46 10.81 6.72 16.87
CA THR A 46 10.41 8.09 16.50
C THR A 46 9.81 8.84 17.69
N GLU A 47 10.00 8.38 18.93
CA GLU A 47 9.51 9.05 20.12
C GLU A 47 10.12 10.45 20.27
N GLY A 48 9.27 11.46 20.47
CA GLY A 48 9.69 12.85 20.62
C GLY A 48 10.15 13.55 19.34
N VAL A 49 10.03 12.90 18.18
CA VAL A 49 10.35 13.51 16.87
C VAL A 49 9.06 14.02 16.22
N GLU A 50 8.99 15.32 15.91
CA GLU A 50 7.85 15.90 15.20
C GLU A 50 7.88 15.55 13.70
N PRO A 51 6.73 15.24 13.07
CA PRO A 51 6.62 15.10 11.62
C PRO A 51 6.96 16.42 10.89
N LEU A 52 7.65 16.31 9.75
CA LEU A 52 8.01 17.44 8.88
C LEU A 52 6.89 17.80 7.89
#